data_AF-A0A1Y2FR27-F1
#
_entry.id   AF-A0A1Y2FR27-F1
#
_cell.length_a   1.000
_cell.length_b   1.000
_cell.length_c   1.000
_cell.angle_alpha   90.00
_cell.angle_beta   90.00
_cell.angle_gamma   90.00
#
_symmetry.space_group_name_H-M   'P 1'
#
loop_
_entity.id
_entity.type
_entity.pdbx_description
1 polymer ?
#
loop_
_entity_poly.entity_id
_entity_poly.type
_entity_poly.pdbx_seq_one_letter_code
_entity_poly.pdbx_strand_id
1 'polypeptide(L)' 'KFFVTLCQSLNIPFLMENDELKIKTCGFRGDENIKKLYILKYLIENNYVYIKKY' A
#
# COMPACT_ATOMS: atom_id res chain seq x y z
N LYS A 1 0.38 -9.69 6.58
CA LYS A 1 1.86 -9.68 6.62
C LYS A 1 2.46 -9.22 5.29
N PHE A 2 2.21 -9.92 4.17
CA PHE A 2 2.68 -9.52 2.83
C PHE A 2 2.48 -8.03 2.49
N PHE A 3 1.24 -7.54 2.59
CA PHE A 3 0.93 -6.16 2.21
C PHE A 3 1.68 -5.12 3.06
N VAL A 4 1.83 -5.35 4.37
CA VAL A 4 2.60 -4.47 5.27
C VAL A 4 4.08 -4.45 4.87
N THR A 5 4.65 -5.63 4.61
CA THR A 5 6.04 -5.76 4.14
C THR A 5 6.25 -5.05 2.81
N LEU A 6 5.31 -5.18 1.87
CA LEU A 6 5.35 -4.46 0.60
C LEU A 6 5.34 -2.94 0.80
N CYS A 7 4.45 -2.42 1.65
CA CYS A 7 4.42 -0.99 1.96
C CYS A 7 5.76 -0.53 2.54
N GLN A 8 6.35 -1.28 3.47
CA GLN A 8 7.66 -0.97 4.03
C GLN A 8 8.76 -0.98 2.96
N SER A 9 8.80 -1.98 2.08
CA SER A 9 9.78 -2.06 0.99
C SER A 9 9.64 -0.93 -0.02
N LEU A 10 8.42 -0.40 -0.23
CA LEU A 10 8.17 0.76 -1.09
C LEU A 10 8.33 2.10 -0.36
N ASN A 11 8.78 2.08 0.90
CA ASN A 11 8.89 3.24 1.77
C ASN A 11 7.57 4.03 1.85
N ILE A 12 6.48 3.29 2.09
CA ILE A 12 5.13 3.81 2.31
C ILE A 12 4.78 3.59 3.79
N PRO A 13 4.48 4.64 4.56
CA PRO A 13 4.03 4.49 5.93
C PRO A 13 2.68 3.76 5.94
N PHE A 14 2.64 2.55 6.53
CA PHE A 14 1.41 1.76 6.64
C PHE A 14 0.40 2.44 7.58
N LEU A 15 0.91 3.01 8.68
CA LEU A 15 0.18 3.84 9.62
C LEU A 15 0.92 5.17 9.79
N MET A 16 0.17 6.25 9.90
CA MET A 16 0.64 7.58 10.25
C MET A 16 -0.12 8.08 11.46
N GLU A 17 0.56 8.79 12.35
CA GLU A 17 -0.11 9.48 13.44
C GLU A 17 -0.58 10.85 12.94
N ASN A 18 -1.83 11.19 13.27
CA ASN A 18 -2.34 12.54 13.11
C ASN A 18 -2.26 13.21 14.49
N ASP A 19 -1.27 14.07 14.68
CA ASP A 19 -0.97 14.71 15.96
C ASP A 19 -2.11 15.63 16.44
N GLU A 20 -2.86 16.24 15.52
CA GLU A 20 -3.99 17.11 15.84
C GLU A 20 -5.19 16.33 16.39
N LEU A 21 -5.50 15.19 15.77
CA LEU A 21 -6.66 14.37 16.12
C LEU A 21 -6.32 13.25 17.10
N LYS A 22 -5.04 13.02 17.41
CA LYS A 22 -4.52 11.89 18.22
C LYS A 22 -5.03 10.53 17.75
N ILE A 23 -5.25 10.37 16.44
CA ILE A 23 -5.69 9.12 15.81
C ILE A 23 -4.62 8.59 14.86
N LYS A 24 -4.63 7.26 14.67
CA LYS A 24 -3.83 6.61 13.62
C LYS A 24 -4.61 6.61 12.32
N THR A 25 -3.96 7.00 11.24
CA THR A 25 -4.51 7.04 9.89
C THR A 25 -3.71 6.14 8.95
N CYS A 26 -4.33 5.70 7.87
CA CYS A 26 -3.64 4.93 6.85
C CYS A 26 -2.79 5.86 5.97
N GLY A 27 -1.48 5.61 5.88
CA GLY A 27 -0.58 6.45 5.08
C GLY A 27 -0.69 6.29 3.56
N PHE A 28 -1.63 5.47 3.07
CA PHE A 28 -1.82 5.23 1.63
C PHE A 28 -2.49 6.38 0.87
N ARG A 29 -3.17 7.29 1.59
CA ARG A 29 -4.02 8.34 0.99
C ARG A 29 -3.25 9.53 0.38
N GLY A 30 -1.93 9.55 0.49
CA GLY A 30 -1.11 10.58 -0.18
C GLY A 30 -0.87 10.27 -1.67
N ASP A 31 -0.87 11.31 -2.49
CA ASP A 31 -0.73 11.23 -3.96
C ASP A 31 0.55 10.52 -4.43
N GLU A 32 1.63 10.56 -3.64
CA GLU A 32 2.87 9.83 -3.96
C GLU A 32 2.81 8.35 -3.58
N ASN A 33 2.15 8.03 -2.47
CA ASN A 33 2.05 6.65 -1.98
C ASN A 33 1.12 5.82 -2.87
N ILE A 34 0.04 6.43 -3.39
CA ILE A 34 -0.83 5.74 -4.35
C ILE A 34 -0.07 5.42 -5.64
N LYS A 35 0.77 6.32 -6.16
CA LYS A 35 1.61 6.07 -7.34
C LYS A 35 2.56 4.89 -7.13
N LYS A 36 3.18 4.78 -5.95
CA LYS A 36 4.04 3.63 -5.62
C LYS A 36 3.26 2.31 -5.61
N LEU A 37 1.99 2.33 -5.18
CA LEU A 37 1.13 1.15 -5.15
C LEU A 37 0.61 0.73 -6.55
N TYR A 38 0.74 1.56 -7.59
CA TYR A 38 0.35 1.19 -8.97
C TYR A 38 1.10 -0.05 -9.49
N ILE A 39 2.26 -0.37 -8.92
CA ILE A 39 2.97 -1.61 -9.29
C ILE A 39 2.10 -2.86 -9.04
N LEU A 40 1.26 -2.85 -8.00
CA LEU A 40 0.32 -3.95 -7.75
C LEU A 40 -0.69 -4.09 -8.88
N LYS A 41 -1.21 -2.96 -9.39
CA LYS A 41 -2.12 -2.94 -10.54
C LYS A 41 -1.44 -3.56 -11.76
N TYR A 42 -0.24 -3.10 -12.09
CA TYR A 42 0.55 -3.64 -13.21
C TYR A 42 0.79 -5.14 -13.08
N LEU A 43 1.16 -5.61 -11.89
CA LEU A 43 1.43 -7.03 -11.62
C LEU A 43 0.19 -7.92 -11.82
N ILE A 44 -0.98 -7.43 -11.40
CA ILE A 44 -2.24 -8.14 -11.54
C ILE A 44 -2.72 -8.12 -13.00
N GLU A 45 -2.71 -6.96 -13.66
CA GLU A 45 -3.19 -6.82 -15.05
C GLU A 45 -2.35 -7.60 -16.06
N ASN A 46 -1.05 -7.74 -15.81
CA ASN A 46 -0.15 -8.52 -16.67
C ASN A 46 -0.03 -9.99 -16.22
N ASN A 47 -0.88 -10.45 -15.30
CA ASN A 47 -0.91 -11.82 -14.79
C ASN A 47 0.44 -12.33 -14.23
N TYR A 48 1.30 -11.43 -13.74
CA TYR A 48 2.52 -11.81 -13.03
C TYR A 48 2.24 -12.43 -11.66
N VAL A 49 1.02 -12.23 -11.14
CA VAL A 49 0.52 -12.83 -9.91
C VAL A 49 -0.72 -13.66 -10.22
N TYR A 50 -0.66 -14.95 -9.91
CA TYR A 50 -1.82 -15.83 -9.99
C TYR A 50 -2.72 -15.62 -8.76
N ILE A 51 -3.93 -15.10 -8.98
CA ILE A 51 -4.95 -14.99 -7.93
C ILE A 51 -5.85 -16.23 -8.02
N LYS A 52 -5.79 -17.08 -6.99
CA LYS A 52 -6.70 -18.22 -6.87
C LYS A 52 -8.07 -17.71 -6.43
N LYS A 53 -9.09 -17.88 -7.29
CA LYS A 53 -10.48 -17.63 -6.91
C LYS A 53 -10.98 -18.82 -6.09
N TYR A 54 -11.55 -18.54 -4.92
CA TYR A 54 -12.24 -19.50 -4.06
C TYR A 54 -13.72 -19.58 -4.44
#